data_AF-A0A943HC27-F1
#
_entry.id   AF-A0A943HC27-F1
#
_cell.length_a   1.000
_cell.length_b   1.000
_cell.length_c   1.000
_cell.angle_alpha   90.00
_cell.angle_beta   90.00
_cell.angle_gamma   90.00
#
_symmetry.space_group_name_H-M   'P 1'
#
loop_
_entity.id
_entity.type
_entity.pdbx_description
1 polymer ?
#
loop_
_entity_poly.entity_id
_entity_poly.type
_entity_poly.pdbx_seq_one_letter_code
_entity_poly.pdbx_strand_id
1 'polypeptide(L)'
;MGLFDNIKTENEMYSEVEDDDLLLHSLNALRTMEVIDIKTGSKMGYIKDFVINIEESKVISIILPGTAKGWFSKEEDLEIPWSKVKKAGVEVILVDSADIEEFNL
;
A
#
# COMPACT_ATOMS: atom_id res chain seq x y z
N MET A 1 -32.55 6.25 -18.17
CA MET A 1 -31.72 5.26 -17.47
C MET A 1 -30.76 6.06 -16.61
N GLY A 2 -30.91 5.99 -15.29
CA GLY A 2 -30.49 7.05 -14.37
C GLY A 2 -29.01 7.03 -14.06
N LEU A 3 -28.37 8.19 -14.11
CA LEU A 3 -27.06 8.47 -13.52
C LEU A 3 -27.03 8.25 -11.98
N PHE A 4 -28.20 8.01 -11.38
CA PHE A 4 -28.39 7.83 -9.93
C PHE A 4 -28.56 6.36 -9.50
N ASP A 5 -28.60 5.43 -10.45
CA ASP A 5 -28.76 4.00 -10.15
C ASP A 5 -27.45 3.40 -9.57
N ASN A 6 -26.28 3.95 -9.95
CA ASN A 6 -24.97 3.49 -9.45
C ASN A 6 -24.72 3.86 -7.98
N ILE A 7 -25.17 5.04 -7.52
CA ILE A 7 -24.89 5.52 -6.16
C ILE A 7 -25.64 4.70 -5.10
N LYS A 8 -26.84 4.22 -5.43
CA LYS A 8 -27.60 3.31 -4.54
C LYS A 8 -26.93 1.94 -4.44
N THR A 9 -26.47 1.42 -5.57
CA THR A 9 -25.83 0.10 -5.64
C THR A 9 -24.51 0.05 -4.85
N GLU A 10 -23.73 1.13 -4.86
CA GLU A 10 -22.51 1.23 -4.04
C GLU A 10 -22.84 1.29 -2.54
N ASN A 11 -23.79 2.15 -2.12
CA ASN A 11 -24.17 2.26 -0.72
C ASN A 11 -24.81 0.97 -0.15
N GLU A 12 -25.55 0.22 -0.95
CA GLU A 12 -26.14 -1.06 -0.53
C GLU A 12 -25.08 -2.16 -0.37
N MET A 13 -24.07 -2.20 -1.25
CA MET A 13 -22.92 -3.11 -1.14
C MET A 13 -22.07 -2.85 0.11
N TYR A 14 -21.93 -1.59 0.56
CA TYR A 14 -21.24 -1.25 1.81
C TYR A 14 -22.07 -1.55 3.06
N SER A 15 -23.40 -1.68 2.94
CA SER A 15 -24.29 -1.99 4.08
C SER A 15 -24.40 -3.47 4.40
N GLU A 16 -23.93 -4.35 3.50
CA GLU A 16 -23.97 -5.81 3.64
C GLU A 16 -22.69 -6.42 4.23
N VAL A 17 -21.61 -5.64 4.34
CA VAL A 17 -20.36 -6.07 4.98
C VAL A 17 -20.51 -5.81 6.49
N GLU A 18 -20.40 -6.86 7.31
CA GLU A 18 -20.40 -6.71 8.78
C GLU A 18 -19.35 -5.67 9.19
N ASP A 19 -19.76 -4.63 9.93
CA ASP A 19 -18.96 -3.45 10.29
C ASP A 19 -17.60 -3.80 10.96
N ASP A 20 -17.47 -5.00 11.54
CA ASP A 20 -16.26 -5.50 12.20
C ASP A 20 -15.16 -6.01 11.23
N ASP A 21 -15.46 -6.22 9.94
CA ASP A 21 -14.51 -6.76 8.95
C ASP A 21 -13.84 -5.69 8.07
N LEU A 22 -14.29 -4.43 8.13
CA LEU A 22 -13.69 -3.32 7.38
C LEU A 22 -12.55 -2.67 8.18
N LEU A 23 -11.39 -3.32 8.15
CA LEU A 23 -10.17 -2.83 8.80
C LEU A 23 -9.55 -1.70 7.98
N LEU A 24 -10.13 -0.50 8.09
CA LEU A 24 -9.69 0.71 7.42
C LEU A 24 -8.59 1.41 8.22
N HIS A 25 -7.54 1.84 7.52
CA HIS A 25 -6.47 2.64 8.09
C HIS A 25 -6.41 4.02 7.43
N SER A 26 -6.15 5.05 8.24
CA SER A 26 -5.73 6.33 7.68
C SER A 26 -4.35 6.19 7.04
N LEU A 27 -4.05 7.00 6.02
CA LEU A 27 -2.73 7.00 5.39
C LEU A 27 -1.62 7.31 6.40
N ASN A 28 -1.88 8.18 7.38
CA ASN A 28 -0.92 8.45 8.46
C ASN A 28 -0.71 7.25 9.37
N ALA A 29 -1.74 6.45 9.67
CA ALA A 29 -1.56 5.22 10.43
C ALA A 29 -0.71 4.19 9.66
N LEU A 30 -0.92 4.07 8.34
CA LEU A 30 -0.08 3.19 7.50
C LEU A 30 1.40 3.63 7.51
N ARG A 31 1.69 4.94 7.58
CA ARG A 31 3.07 5.45 7.68
C ARG A 31 3.80 5.05 8.95
N THR A 32 3.07 4.74 10.03
CA THR A 32 3.69 4.29 11.30
C THR A 32 3.97 2.78 11.33
N MET A 33 3.50 2.02 10.33
CA MET A 33 3.68 0.58 10.28
C MET A 33 5.01 0.19 9.63
N GLU A 34 5.64 -0.86 10.15
CA GLU A 34 6.82 -1.45 9.55
C GLU A 34 6.45 -2.25 8.31
N VAL A 35 7.14 -2.00 7.19
CA VAL A 35 6.98 -2.78 5.97
C VAL A 35 7.93 -3.97 6.03
N ILE A 36 7.36 -5.18 6.04
CA ILE A 36 8.09 -6.43 6.19
C ILE A 36 7.85 -7.30 4.95
N ASP A 37 8.94 -7.82 4.38
CA ASP A 37 8.88 -8.79 3.30
C ASP A 37 8.49 -10.17 3.85
N ILE A 38 7.41 -10.75 3.34
CA ILE A 38 6.91 -12.07 3.78
C ILE A 38 7.85 -13.23 3.44
N LYS A 39 8.67 -13.10 2.40
CA LYS A 39 9.55 -14.18 1.95
C LYS A 39 10.81 -14.24 2.79
N THR A 40 11.39 -13.08 3.08
CA THR A 40 12.67 -12.97 3.80
C THR A 40 12.49 -12.68 5.29
N GLY A 41 11.32 -12.21 5.72
CA GLY A 41 11.09 -11.71 7.08
C GLY A 41 11.82 -10.39 7.37
N SER A 42 12.45 -9.79 6.36
CA SER A 42 13.30 -8.62 6.55
C SER A 42 12.46 -7.33 6.64
N LYS A 43 12.87 -6.42 7.52
CA LYS A 43 12.33 -5.06 7.58
C LYS A 43 12.84 -4.24 6.40
N MET A 44 11.90 -3.79 5.57
CA MET A 44 12.17 -2.94 4.41
C MET A 44 12.16 -1.45 4.76
N GLY A 45 11.44 -1.06 5.82
CA GLY A 45 11.40 0.32 6.31
C GLY A 45 10.00 0.78 6.70
N TYR A 46 9.76 2.08 6.53
CA TYR A 46 8.46 2.73 6.73
C TYR A 46 8.06 3.47 5.46
N ILE A 47 6.76 3.71 5.28
CA ILE A 47 6.25 4.41 4.10
C ILE A 47 6.70 5.88 4.12
N LYS A 48 7.55 6.25 3.16
CA LYS A 48 7.96 7.63 2.87
C LYS A 48 6.87 8.38 2.12
N ASP A 49 6.20 7.74 1.16
CA ASP A 49 5.07 8.36 0.45
C ASP A 49 4.09 7.36 -0.18
N PHE A 50 2.95 7.86 -0.67
CA PHE A 50 1.96 7.10 -1.42
C PHE A 50 1.80 7.66 -2.82
N VAL A 51 1.67 6.79 -3.81
CA VAL A 51 1.23 7.19 -5.15
C VAL A 51 -0.26 6.89 -5.25
N ILE A 52 -1.03 7.91 -5.61
CA ILE A 52 -2.49 7.84 -5.66
C ILE A 52 -2.95 8.13 -7.08
N ASN A 53 -3.75 7.22 -7.65
CA ASN A 53 -4.53 7.52 -8.83
C ASN A 53 -5.73 8.39 -8.41
N ILE A 54 -5.70 9.66 -8.82
CA ILE A 54 -6.72 10.66 -8.47
C ILE A 54 -8.07 10.36 -9.13
N GLU A 55 -8.07 9.82 -10.34
CA GLU A 55 -9.31 9.50 -11.06
C GLU A 55 -10.06 8.34 -10.39
N GLU A 56 -9.32 7.32 -9.92
CA GLU A 56 -9.90 6.16 -9.24
C GLU A 56 -9.98 6.30 -7.71
N SER A 57 -9.38 7.35 -7.14
CA SER A 57 -9.22 7.53 -5.68
C SER A 57 -8.58 6.32 -4.98
N LYS A 58 -7.58 5.69 -5.62
CA LYS A 58 -6.90 4.48 -5.11
C LYS A 58 -5.41 4.70 -4.94
N VAL A 59 -4.87 4.11 -3.88
CA VAL A 59 -3.41 3.93 -3.74
C VAL A 59 -2.95 2.90 -4.76
N ILE A 60 -1.97 3.25 -5.57
CA ILE A 60 -1.40 2.36 -6.59
C ILE A 60 -0.02 1.81 -6.19
N SER A 61 0.71 2.53 -5.33
CA SER A 61 1.99 2.09 -4.77
C SER A 61 2.34 2.84 -3.48
N ILE A 62 3.26 2.27 -2.72
CA ILE A 62 3.92 2.89 -1.56
C ILE A 62 5.40 3.09 -1.87
N ILE A 63 5.95 4.22 -1.41
CA ILE A 63 7.37 4.55 -1.58
C ILE A 63 8.06 4.34 -0.24
N LEU A 64 9.12 3.53 -0.23
CA LEU A 64 10.03 3.37 0.90
C LEU A 64 11.32 4.16 0.65
N PRO A 65 11.96 4.71 1.69
CA PRO A 65 13.24 5.37 1.53
C PRO A 65 14.29 4.37 1.06
N GLY A 66 15.09 4.76 0.06
CA GLY A 66 16.23 3.98 -0.39
C GLY A 66 17.24 3.76 0.75
N THR A 67 17.75 2.54 0.90
CA THR A 67 18.88 2.30 1.81
C THR A 67 20.19 2.57 1.07
N ALA A 68 20.97 3.58 1.48
CA ALA A 68 22.32 3.79 0.96
C ALA A 68 23.19 2.55 1.21
N LYS A 69 23.56 1.85 0.13
CA LYS A 69 24.55 0.77 0.17
C LYS A 69 25.94 1.36 -0.11
N GLY A 70 26.50 2.06 0.87
CA GLY A 70 27.90 2.53 0.87
C GLY A 70 28.09 4.04 0.65
N TRP A 71 29.36 4.48 0.68
CA TRP A 71 29.75 5.90 0.68
C TRP A 71 29.49 6.66 -0.65
N PHE A 72 29.15 5.96 -1.74
CA PHE A 72 28.94 6.55 -3.08
C PHE A 72 27.65 6.11 -3.77
N SER A 73 26.77 5.36 -3.09
CA SER A 73 25.48 4.98 -3.68
C SER A 73 24.47 6.12 -3.54
N LYS A 74 23.82 6.50 -4.64
CA LYS A 74 22.65 7.38 -4.59
C LYS A 74 21.53 6.63 -3.86
N GLU A 75 20.91 7.28 -2.88
CA GLU A 75 19.68 6.76 -2.25
C GLU A 75 18.57 6.86 -3.27
N GLU A 76 18.21 5.73 -3.87
CA GLU A 76 17.05 5.62 -4.76
C GLU A 76 15.90 5.04 -3.96
N ASP A 77 14.81 5.78 -3.90
CA ASP A 77 13.58 5.34 -3.25
C ASP A 77 13.08 4.04 -3.90
N LEU A 78 12.51 3.17 -3.08
CA LEU A 78 11.94 1.92 -3.52
C LEU A 78 10.42 2.08 -3.66
N GLU A 79 9.91 1.96 -4.88
CA GLU A 79 8.48 1.92 -5.14
C GLU A 79 7.94 0.49 -5.08
N ILE A 80 6.91 0.26 -4.27
CA ILE A 80 6.25 -1.03 -4.11
C ILE A 80 4.80 -0.91 -4.59
N PRO A 81 4.41 -1.59 -5.69
CA PRO A 81 3.03 -1.60 -6.17
C PRO A 81 2.06 -2.11 -5.10
N TRP A 82 0.87 -1.52 -5.01
CA TRP A 82 -0.15 -1.92 -4.03
C TRP A 82 -0.55 -3.39 -4.17
N SER A 83 -0.45 -3.97 -5.37
CA SER A 83 -0.67 -5.40 -5.63
C SER A 83 0.30 -6.34 -4.88
N LYS A 84 1.45 -5.82 -4.42
CA LYS A 84 2.42 -6.54 -3.60
C LYS A 84 2.11 -6.45 -2.10
N VAL A 85 1.26 -5.51 -1.66
CA VAL A 85 0.77 -5.43 -0.28
C VAL A 85 -0.22 -6.57 -0.03
N LYS A 86 0.08 -7.44 0.94
CA LYS A 86 -0.73 -8.63 1.25
C LYS A 86 -1.61 -8.46 2.47
N LYS A 87 -1.16 -7.69 3.46
CA LYS A 87 -1.90 -7.42 4.68
C LYS A 87 -1.39 -6.16 5.36
N ALA A 88 -2.31 -5.36 5.90
CA ALA A 88 -2.01 -4.35 6.90
C ALA A 88 -2.57 -4.83 8.24
N GLY A 89 -1.72 -4.84 9.26
CA GLY A 89 -2.10 -5.13 10.65
C GLY A 89 -2.15 -3.85 11.47
N VAL A 90 -1.96 -3.99 12.79
CA VAL A 90 -1.90 -2.82 13.70
C VAL A 90 -0.56 -2.08 13.56
N GLU A 91 0.55 -2.82 13.42
CA GLU A 91 1.91 -2.24 13.42
C GLU A 91 2.74 -2.62 12.20
N VAL A 92 2.24 -3.52 11.35
CA VAL A 92 3.02 -4.13 10.26
C VAL A 92 2.22 -4.16 8.97
N ILE A 93 2.90 -3.83 7.86
CA ILE A 93 2.43 -4.06 6.49
C ILE A 93 3.29 -5.18 5.89
N LEU A 94 2.63 -6.23 5.43
CA LEU A 94 3.27 -7.37 4.79
C LEU A 94 3.28 -7.18 3.28
N VAL A 95 4.45 -7.31 2.66
CA VAL A 95 4.64 -7.21 1.21
C VAL A 95 5.34 -8.44 0.65
N ASP A 96 5.07 -8.76 -0.62
CA ASP A 96 5.78 -9.80 -1.36
C ASP A 96 6.80 -9.19 -2.33
N SER A 97 8.09 -9.37 -2.05
CA SER A 97 9.19 -8.74 -2.79
C SER A 97 9.62 -9.47 -4.07
N ALA A 98 9.00 -10.61 -4.39
CA ALA A 98 9.42 -11.56 -5.43
C ALA A 98 9.97 -10.96 -6.74
N ASP A 99 9.36 -9.85 -7.19
CA ASP A 99 9.57 -9.28 -8.52
C ASP A 99 9.68 -7.75 -8.47
N ILE A 100 10.02 -7.16 -7.31
CA ILE A 100 10.06 -5.69 -7.17
C ILE A 100 11.25 -5.09 -7.95
N GLU A 101 12.34 -5.84 -8.16
CA GLU A 101 13.52 -5.38 -8.91
C GLU A 101 13.25 -5.09 -10.40
N GLU A 102 12.16 -5.62 -10.98
CA GLU A 102 11.82 -5.40 -12.40
C GLU A 102 11.13 -4.04 -12.66
N PHE A 103 10.68 -3.32 -11.64
CA PHE A 103 9.94 -2.05 -11.79
C PHE A 103 10.82 -0.80 -11.74
N ASN A 104 12.13 -0.95 -11.51
CA ASN A 104 13.12 0.13 -11.46
C ASN A 104 13.96 0.26 -12.76
N LEU A 105 13.48 -0.27 -13.90
CA LEU A 105 14.15 -0.18 -15.21
C LEU A 105 13.49 0.84 -16.15
#